data_AF-A0A2E7MSX2-F1
#
_entry.id   AF-A0A2E7MSX2-F1
#
_cell.length_a   1.000
_cell.length_b   1.000
_cell.length_c   1.000
_cell.angle_alpha   90.00
_cell.angle_beta   90.00
_cell.angle_gamma   90.00
#
_symmetry.space_group_name_H-M   'P 1'
#
loop_
_entity.id
_entity.type
_entity.pdbx_description
1 polymer ?
#
loop_
_entity_poly.entity_id
_entity_poly.type
_entity_poly.pdbx_seq_one_letter_code
_entity_poly.pdbx_strand_id
1 'polypeptide(L)'
;NLSDPEHRSHQLESEDCHWADLIIVFESEHVQYIRRKHPEATSITGTLPRIAKFLKASQSDFAHRVTELQLGDVMIEPWEEVQDPAGGDQDIFDACAQEIKGYLSSLQENLNG
;
A
#
# COMPACT_ATOMS: atom_id res chain seq x y z
N ASN A 1 20.25 -14.46 -5.42
CA ASN A 1 20.06 -13.81 -6.73
C ASN A 1 18.56 -13.52 -6.85
N LEU A 2 18.12 -12.38 -6.32
CA LEU A 2 16.74 -11.90 -6.46
C LEU A 2 16.63 -11.22 -7.82
N SER A 3 16.46 -11.99 -8.89
CA SER A 3 16.02 -11.44 -10.18
C SER A 3 14.62 -11.95 -10.44
N ASP A 4 13.64 -11.06 -10.44
CA ASP A 4 12.32 -11.32 -11.01
C ASP A 4 12.32 -10.76 -12.45
N PRO A 5 12.47 -11.63 -13.48
CA PRO A 5 12.59 -11.18 -14.85
C PRO A 5 11.31 -10.54 -15.41
N GLU A 6 10.16 -10.75 -14.74
CA GLU A 6 8.88 -10.18 -15.15
C GLU A 6 8.62 -8.81 -14.49
N HIS A 7 9.37 -8.46 -13.45
CA HIS A 7 9.27 -7.14 -12.83
C HIS A 7 10.12 -6.11 -13.61
N ARG A 8 9.49 -4.99 -13.95
CA ARG A 8 10.17 -3.81 -14.51
C ARG A 8 9.76 -2.59 -13.73
N SER A 9 10.74 -1.80 -13.31
CA SER A 9 10.48 -0.51 -12.68
C SER A 9 9.66 0.37 -13.61
N HIS A 10 8.60 0.96 -13.06
CA HIS A 10 7.68 1.86 -13.72
C HIS A 10 7.51 3.09 -12.84
N GLN A 11 7.53 4.27 -13.45
CA GLN A 11 7.31 5.51 -12.73
C GLN A 11 5.81 5.73 -12.59
N LEU A 12 5.33 6.03 -11.38
CA LEU A 12 3.92 6.35 -11.18
C LEU A 12 3.52 7.59 -12.00
N GLU A 13 2.48 7.45 -12.81
CA GLU A 13 1.87 8.48 -13.66
C GLU A 13 0.38 8.68 -13.33
N SER A 14 -0.23 9.69 -13.93
CA SER A 14 -1.64 10.03 -13.64
C SER A 14 -2.59 8.95 -14.15
N GLU A 15 -2.21 8.24 -15.21
CA GLU A 15 -2.92 7.11 -15.78
C GLU A 15 -3.02 5.95 -14.78
N ASP A 16 -1.96 5.68 -14.02
CA ASP A 16 -1.97 4.67 -12.96
C ASP A 16 -2.95 5.06 -11.85
N CYS A 17 -2.94 6.34 -11.46
CA CYS A 17 -3.86 6.88 -10.46
C CYS A 17 -5.33 6.80 -10.89
N HIS A 18 -5.63 7.03 -12.17
CA HIS A 18 -7.00 6.89 -12.69
C HIS A 18 -7.44 5.44 -12.85
N TRP A 19 -6.50 4.52 -13.10
CA TRP A 19 -6.79 3.11 -13.28
C TRP A 19 -7.07 2.39 -11.94
N ALA A 20 -6.40 2.80 -10.86
CA ALA A 20 -6.46 2.10 -9.59
C ALA A 20 -7.74 2.39 -8.78
N ASP A 21 -8.33 1.34 -8.20
CA ASP A 21 -9.37 1.45 -7.18
C ASP A 21 -8.81 1.68 -5.76
N LEU A 22 -7.54 1.30 -5.56
CA LEU A 22 -6.79 1.43 -4.31
C LEU A 22 -5.29 1.51 -4.63
N ILE A 23 -4.60 2.48 -4.02
CA ILE A 23 -3.14 2.63 -4.10
C ILE A 23 -2.56 2.28 -2.73
N ILE A 24 -1.64 1.32 -2.73
CA ILE A 24 -0.97 0.84 -1.52
C ILE A 24 0.49 1.28 -1.57
N VAL A 25 0.95 1.96 -0.52
CA VAL A 25 2.34 2.42 -0.39
C VAL A 25 3.00 1.87 0.87
N PHE A 26 4.34 1.91 0.93
CA PHE A 26 5.10 1.35 2.05
C PHE A 26 5.46 2.35 3.13
N GLU A 27 5.50 3.65 2.83
CA GLU A 27 6.03 4.66 3.75
C GLU A 27 5.19 5.94 3.71
N SER A 28 5.31 6.74 4.78
CA SER A 28 4.59 8.01 4.92
C SER A 28 4.98 9.02 3.83
N GLU A 29 6.25 9.03 3.40
CA GLU A 29 6.74 9.90 2.34
C GLU A 29 6.05 9.64 0.99
N HIS A 30 5.71 8.38 0.69
CA HIS A 30 4.96 8.01 -0.50
C HIS A 30 3.53 8.58 -0.47
N VAL A 31 2.85 8.55 0.69
CA VAL A 31 1.54 9.20 0.86
C VAL A 31 1.67 10.72 0.63
N GLN A 32 2.71 11.34 1.20
CA GLN A 32 2.96 12.77 1.02
C GLN A 32 3.30 13.13 -0.43
N TYR A 33 3.98 12.24 -1.16
CA TYR A 33 4.24 12.41 -2.58
C TYR A 33 2.92 12.43 -3.36
N ILE A 34 2.04 11.44 -3.16
CA ILE A 34 0.73 11.38 -3.81
C ILE A 34 -0.10 12.62 -3.50
N ARG A 35 -0.24 12.99 -2.22
CA ARG A 35 -0.99 14.20 -1.81
C ARG A 35 -0.54 15.47 -2.52
N ARG A 36 0.75 15.58 -2.86
CA ARG A 36 1.34 16.74 -3.54
C ARG A 36 1.27 16.66 -5.07
N LYS A 37 1.39 15.47 -5.65
CA LYS A 37 1.58 15.27 -7.10
C LYS A 37 0.34 14.74 -7.82
N HIS A 38 -0.45 13.94 -7.12
CA HIS A 38 -1.68 13.29 -7.60
C HIS A 38 -2.79 13.45 -6.55
N PRO A 39 -3.18 14.70 -6.20
CA PRO A 39 -4.16 14.96 -5.14
C PRO A 39 -5.48 14.22 -5.37
N GLU A 40 -5.87 13.96 -6.62
CA GLU A 40 -7.03 13.18 -7.04
C GLU A 40 -7.03 11.73 -6.50
N ALA A 41 -5.85 11.15 -6.28
CA ALA A 41 -5.70 9.78 -5.77
C ALA A 41 -5.57 9.71 -4.25
N THR A 42 -5.61 10.85 -3.55
CA THR A 42 -5.39 10.93 -2.10
C THR A 42 -6.40 10.09 -1.30
N SER A 43 -7.67 10.05 -1.72
CA SER A 43 -8.73 9.33 -1.02
C SER A 43 -8.61 7.81 -1.12
N ILE A 44 -7.86 7.30 -2.10
CA ILE A 44 -7.64 5.87 -2.34
C ILE A 44 -6.21 5.44 -2.01
N THR A 45 -5.40 6.31 -1.42
CA THR A 45 -3.98 6.01 -1.13
C THR A 45 -3.76 5.79 0.35
N GLY A 46 -3.31 4.60 0.74
CA GLY A 46 -2.99 4.26 2.12
C GLY A 46 -1.72 3.43 2.26
N THR A 47 -1.16 3.40 3.46
CA THR A 47 -0.01 2.55 3.77
C THR A 47 -0.45 1.08 3.87
N LEU A 48 0.42 0.15 3.47
CA LEU A 48 0.16 -1.28 3.54
C LEU A 48 -0.26 -1.73 4.96
N PRO A 49 0.44 -1.35 6.05
CA PRO A 49 0.04 -1.74 7.40
C PRO A 49 -1.36 -1.25 7.77
N ARG A 50 -1.72 -0.01 7.39
CA ARG A 50 -3.03 0.56 7.67
C ARG A 50 -4.14 -0.18 6.93
N ILE A 51 -3.98 -0.38 5.63
CA ILE A 51 -5.00 -1.04 4.82
C ILE A 51 -5.17 -2.47 5.31
N ALA A 52 -4.09 -3.22 5.56
CA ALA A 52 -4.16 -4.58 6.10
C ALA A 52 -4.87 -4.64 7.47
N LYS A 53 -4.69 -3.62 8.30
CA LYS A 53 -5.31 -3.54 9.63
C LYS A 53 -6.78 -3.18 9.60
N PHE A 54 -7.20 -2.24 8.74
CA PHE A 54 -8.52 -1.62 8.79
C PHE A 54 -9.46 -1.99 7.65
N LEU A 55 -8.98 -2.40 6.49
CA LEU A 55 -9.85 -2.94 5.45
C LEU A 55 -10.40 -4.28 5.93
N LYS A 56 -11.72 -4.40 6.03
CA LYS A 56 -12.42 -5.62 6.44
C LYS A 56 -13.24 -6.19 5.31
N ALA A 57 -13.33 -7.52 5.26
CA ALA A 57 -14.31 -8.24 4.44
C ALA A 57 -15.73 -7.75 4.77
N SER A 58 -16.54 -7.55 3.75
CA SER A 58 -17.92 -7.07 3.89
C SER A 58 -18.70 -7.30 2.60
N GLN A 59 -20.02 -7.45 2.75
CA GLN A 59 -20.95 -7.52 1.63
C GLN A 59 -21.13 -6.19 0.88
N SER A 60 -20.62 -5.08 1.43
CA SER A 60 -20.57 -3.79 0.73
C SER A 60 -19.60 -3.85 -0.47
N ASP A 61 -19.86 -3.01 -1.48
CA ASP A 61 -18.93 -2.90 -2.61
C ASP A 61 -17.55 -2.39 -2.18
N PHE A 62 -16.52 -2.75 -2.96
CA PHE A 62 -15.13 -2.45 -2.64
C PHE A 62 -14.86 -0.95 -2.52
N ALA A 63 -15.41 -0.14 -3.43
CA ALA A 63 -15.22 1.31 -3.43
C ALA A 63 -15.79 1.96 -2.17
N HIS A 64 -16.96 1.50 -1.71
CA HIS A 64 -17.53 1.95 -0.45
C HIS A 64 -16.63 1.62 0.74
N ARG A 65 -16.10 0.38 0.80
CA ARG A 65 -15.19 -0.07 1.86
C ARG A 65 -13.89 0.73 1.90
N VAL A 66 -13.32 1.07 0.74
CA VAL A 66 -12.15 1.96 0.65
C VAL A 66 -12.50 3.37 1.13
N THR A 67 -13.68 3.90 0.77
CA THR A 67 -14.16 5.22 1.22
C THR A 67 -14.29 5.28 2.74
N GLU A 68 -14.77 4.22 3.39
CA GLU A 68 -14.89 4.14 4.86
C GLU A 68 -13.54 4.21 5.59
N LEU A 69 -12.42 3.90 4.91
CA LEU A 69 -11.09 4.03 5.51
C LEU A 69 -10.64 5.50 5.67
N GLN A 70 -11.28 6.43 4.96
CA GLN A 70 -11.01 7.87 5.02
C GLN A 70 -9.51 8.21 4.79
N LEU A 71 -8.84 7.47 3.91
CA LEU A 71 -7.38 7.50 3.75
C LEU A 71 -6.81 8.90 3.47
N GLY A 72 -7.60 9.77 2.81
CA GLY A 72 -7.19 11.12 2.50
C GLY A 72 -6.99 12.02 3.72
N ASP A 73 -7.76 11.80 4.79
CA ASP A 73 -7.79 12.67 5.98
C ASP A 73 -6.95 12.13 7.14
N VAL A 74 -6.43 10.91 7.00
CA VAL A 74 -5.69 10.23 8.06
C VAL A 74 -4.28 10.82 8.23
N MET A 75 -3.91 11.10 9.48
CA MET A 75 -2.52 11.36 9.85
C MET A 75 -1.77 10.02 9.94
N ILE A 76 -0.66 9.92 9.23
CA ILE A 76 0.17 8.71 9.21
C ILE A 76 0.95 8.62 10.52
N GLU A 77 0.84 7.47 11.18
CA GLU A 77 1.51 7.16 12.44
C GLU A 77 2.80 6.35 12.20
N PRO A 78 3.78 6.38 13.13
CA PRO A 78 5.07 5.70 12.93
C PRO A 78 5.00 4.18 12.72
N TRP A 79 3.91 3.51 13.10
CA TRP A 79 3.74 2.07 12.90
C TRP A 79 3.34 1.70 11.46
N GLU A 80 3.07 2.68 10.61
CA GLU A 80 2.57 2.50 9.26
C GLU A 80 3.65 2.39 8.19
N GLU A 81 4.91 2.45 8.60
CA GLU A 81 6.05 2.36 7.69
C GLU A 81 6.56 0.92 7.66
N VAL A 82 6.61 0.35 6.45
CA VAL A 82 7.32 -0.89 6.18
C VAL A 82 8.80 -0.53 6.03
N GLN A 83 9.69 -1.27 6.68
CA GLN A 83 11.12 -0.95 6.64
C GLN A 83 11.70 -1.20 5.25
N ASP A 84 12.30 -0.16 4.65
CA ASP A 84 13.09 -0.29 3.43
C ASP A 84 14.41 -1.03 3.74
N PRO A 85 14.69 -2.16 3.07
CA PRO A 85 15.95 -2.88 3.25
C PRO A 85 17.17 -2.08 2.77
N ALA A 86 17.01 -1.03 1.95
CA ALA A 86 18.05 -0.08 1.53
C ALA A 86 19.37 -0.71 1.03
N GLY A 87 19.30 -1.90 0.41
CA GLY A 87 20.48 -2.64 -0.04
C GLY A 87 21.28 -3.33 1.08
N GLY A 88 20.66 -3.56 2.23
CA GLY A 88 21.21 -4.29 3.36
C GLY A 88 21.44 -5.79 3.08
N ASP A 89 21.82 -6.52 4.12
CA ASP A 89 22.12 -7.95 4.01
C ASP A 89 20.87 -8.79 3.67
N GLN A 90 21.08 -10.01 3.17
CA GLN A 90 19.99 -10.92 2.76
C GLN A 90 18.95 -11.13 3.90
N ASP A 91 19.40 -11.21 5.15
CA ASP A 91 18.51 -11.39 6.30
C ASP A 91 17.56 -10.18 6.50
N ILE A 92 17.99 -8.97 6.16
CA ILE A 92 17.17 -7.75 6.21
C ILE A 92 16.12 -7.79 5.10
N PHE A 93 16.52 -8.20 3.89
CA PHE A 93 15.58 -8.40 2.78
C PHE A 93 14.52 -9.46 3.11
N ASP A 94 14.92 -10.59 3.69
CA ASP A 94 14.03 -11.69 4.04
C ASP A 94 13.04 -11.26 5.15
N ALA A 95 13.50 -10.47 6.11
CA ALA A 95 12.64 -9.89 7.16
C ALA A 95 11.60 -8.93 6.58
N CYS A 96 12.01 -8.00 5.71
CA CYS A 96 11.10 -7.08 5.01
C CYS A 96 10.08 -7.85 4.15
N ALA A 97 10.53 -8.85 3.39
CA ALA A 97 9.64 -9.69 2.59
C ALA A 97 8.61 -10.44 3.45
N GLN A 98 9.01 -10.92 4.63
CA GLN A 98 8.07 -11.57 5.55
C GLN A 98 7.05 -10.63 6.18
N GLU A 99 7.46 -9.40 6.50
CA GLU A 99 6.56 -8.35 6.95
C GLU A 99 5.51 -8.04 5.88
N ILE A 100 5.94 -7.77 4.64
CA ILE A 100 5.05 -7.50 3.51
C ILE A 100 4.09 -8.67 3.29
N LYS A 101 4.60 -9.91 3.29
CA LYS A 101 3.78 -11.11 3.10
C LYS A 101 2.71 -11.26 4.19
N GLY A 102 3.02 -10.91 5.43
CA GLY A 102 2.05 -10.91 6.53
C GLY A 102 0.88 -9.97 6.23
N TYR A 103 1.17 -8.74 5.84
CA TYR A 103 0.13 -7.77 5.48
C TYR A 103 -0.67 -8.18 4.24
N LEU A 104 0.00 -8.70 3.19
CA LEU A 104 -0.67 -9.18 1.99
C LEU A 104 -1.61 -10.35 2.27
N SER A 105 -1.24 -11.24 3.20
CA SER A 105 -2.10 -12.36 3.60
C SER A 105 -3.40 -11.85 4.25
N SER A 106 -3.29 -10.88 5.16
CA SER A 106 -4.47 -10.21 5.73
C SER A 106 -5.29 -9.46 4.68
N LEU A 107 -4.65 -8.80 3.72
CA LEU A 107 -5.38 -8.13 2.64
C LEU A 107 -6.13 -9.13 1.75
N GLN A 108 -5.51 -10.25 1.38
CA GLN A 108 -6.13 -11.26 0.55
C GLN A 108 -7.42 -11.81 1.19
N GLU A 109 -7.41 -12.06 2.51
CA GLU A 109 -8.60 -12.48 3.25
C GLU A 109 -9.71 -11.41 3.18
N ASN A 110 -9.34 -10.14 3.30
CA ASN A 110 -10.31 -9.05 3.30
C ASN A 110 -10.81 -8.71 1.89
N LEU A 111 -10.01 -8.86 0.83
CA LEU A 111 -10.43 -8.57 -0.55
C LEU A 111 -11.45 -9.58 -1.10
N ASN A 112 -11.38 -10.84 -0.65
CA ASN A 112 -12.23 -11.92 -1.16
C ASN A 112 -13.55 -12.11 -0.40
N GLY A 113 -13.80 -11.32 0.65
CA GLY A 113 -15.00 -11.40 1.49
C GLY A 113 -15.87 -10.15 1.42
#